data_AF-A0A1F7QUF1-F1
#
_entry.id   AF-A0A1F7QUF1-F1
#
_cell.length_a   1.000
_cell.length_b   1.000
_cell.length_c   1.000
_cell.angle_alpha   90.00
_cell.angle_beta   90.00
_cell.angle_gamma   90.00
#
_symmetry.space_group_name_H-M   'P 1'
#
loop_
_entity.id
_entity.type
_entity.pdbx_description
1 polymer ?
#
loop_
_entity_poly.entity_id
_entity_poly.type
_entity_poly.pdbx_seq_one_letter_code
_entity_poly.pdbx_strand_id
1 'polypeptide(L)'
;MLWSYDQIDNIFTPREAWGLFKIAAYAETIGWSLLITGIAFKKFTWPLHDWILPLAGSFHGLVFIFYVLIVLFAHRSMKWRFRHFVIAEVLGNIPFGALVFERYIIKKRQSLSRRI
;
A
#
# COMPACT_ATOMS: atom_id res chain seq x y z
N MET A 1 24.58 -9.48 -13.69
CA MET A 1 23.19 -9.53 -14.20
C MET A 1 22.27 -8.61 -13.37
N LEU A 2 22.67 -7.37 -13.10
CA LEU A 2 21.84 -6.34 -12.42
C LEU A 2 21.61 -5.10 -13.32
N TRP A 3 22.12 -5.14 -14.55
CA TRP A 3 22.19 -4.01 -15.48
C TRP A 3 20.81 -3.49 -15.94
N SER A 4 19.74 -4.28 -15.77
CA SER A 4 18.38 -3.88 -16.10
C SER A 4 17.61 -3.23 -14.94
N TYR A 5 18.14 -3.27 -13.69
CA TYR A 5 17.44 -2.78 -12.50
C TYR A 5 17.59 -1.27 -12.27
N ASP A 6 18.61 -0.63 -12.82
CA ASP A 6 18.83 0.81 -12.66
C ASP A 6 17.91 1.67 -13.54
N GLN A 7 17.24 1.04 -14.54
CA GLN A 7 16.34 1.71 -15.49
C GLN A 7 15.06 2.25 -14.83
N ILE A 8 14.69 1.73 -13.65
CA ILE A 8 13.52 2.20 -12.88
C ILE A 8 13.88 3.26 -11.84
N ASP A 9 15.14 3.68 -11.77
CA ASP A 9 15.56 4.72 -10.85
C ASP A 9 15.04 6.08 -11.30
N ASN A 10 14.27 6.73 -10.42
CA ASN A 10 13.74 8.08 -10.61
C ASN A 10 12.74 8.22 -11.77
N ILE A 11 12.00 7.16 -12.12
CA ILE A 11 10.87 7.27 -13.07
C ILE A 11 9.77 8.23 -12.61
N PHE A 12 9.76 8.56 -11.31
CA PHE A 12 8.91 9.56 -10.68
C PHE A 12 9.79 10.54 -9.91
N THR A 13 9.36 11.78 -9.80
CA THR A 13 9.93 12.68 -8.79
C THR A 13 9.63 12.16 -7.38
N PRO A 14 10.45 12.49 -6.35
CA PRO A 14 10.18 12.07 -4.97
C PRO A 14 8.81 12.51 -4.43
N ARG A 15 8.25 13.60 -4.98
CA ARG A 15 6.92 14.11 -4.63
C ARG A 15 5.81 13.26 -5.25
N GLU A 16 5.92 12.94 -6.54
CA GLU A 16 4.97 12.08 -7.25
C GLU A 16 4.98 10.66 -6.67
N ALA A 17 6.17 10.09 -6.48
CA ALA A 17 6.34 8.76 -5.88
C ALA A 17 5.67 8.67 -4.50
N TRP A 18 5.84 9.71 -3.66
CA TRP A 18 5.17 9.80 -2.38
C TRP A 18 3.65 9.95 -2.50
N GLY A 19 3.19 10.76 -3.45
CA GLY A 19 1.76 10.93 -3.74
C GLY A 19 1.09 9.61 -4.15
N LEU A 20 1.71 8.88 -5.08
CA LEU A 20 1.25 7.57 -5.54
C LEU A 20 1.21 6.56 -4.38
N PHE A 21 2.31 6.44 -3.63
CA PHE A 21 2.36 5.56 -2.46
C PHE A 21 1.28 5.91 -1.43
N LYS A 22 1.08 7.20 -1.14
CA LYS A 22 0.04 7.66 -0.21
C LYS A 22 -1.35 7.26 -0.73
N ILE A 23 -1.68 7.58 -1.98
CA ILE A 23 -2.98 7.19 -2.57
C ILE A 23 -3.18 5.67 -2.48
N ALA A 24 -2.15 4.89 -2.83
CA ALA A 24 -2.20 3.44 -2.74
C ALA A 24 -2.45 2.94 -1.32
N ALA A 25 -1.76 3.50 -0.31
CA ALA A 25 -1.96 3.11 1.10
C ALA A 25 -3.38 3.43 1.60
N TYR A 26 -3.96 4.55 1.18
CA TYR A 26 -5.35 4.88 1.51
C TYR A 26 -6.35 3.99 0.76
N ALA A 27 -6.13 3.75 -0.54
CA ALA A 27 -6.95 2.82 -1.31
C ALA A 27 -6.94 1.41 -0.69
N GLU A 28 -5.76 0.94 -0.29
CA GLU A 28 -5.60 -0.36 0.37
C GLU A 28 -6.31 -0.43 1.72
N THR A 29 -6.33 0.67 2.47
CA THR A 29 -7.11 0.79 3.71
C THR A 29 -8.61 0.64 3.43
N ILE A 30 -9.10 1.25 2.33
CA ILE A 30 -10.49 1.10 1.89
C ILE A 30 -10.74 -0.35 1.44
N GLY A 31 -9.83 -0.95 0.67
CA GLY A 31 -9.89 -2.36 0.25
C GLY A 31 -10.04 -3.31 1.43
N TRP A 32 -9.16 -3.20 2.43
CA TRP A 32 -9.26 -3.98 3.68
C TRP A 32 -10.59 -3.73 4.41
N SER A 33 -11.05 -2.47 4.48
CA SER A 33 -12.33 -2.14 5.13
C SER A 33 -13.51 -2.84 4.45
N LEU A 34 -13.52 -2.84 3.11
CA LEU A 34 -14.53 -3.53 2.31
C LEU A 34 -14.45 -5.04 2.52
N LEU A 35 -13.24 -5.63 2.46
CA LEU A 35 -13.06 -7.07 2.67
C LEU A 35 -13.51 -7.50 4.08
N ILE A 36 -13.12 -6.77 5.13
CA ILE A 36 -13.55 -7.04 6.50
C ILE A 36 -15.07 -6.95 6.62
N THR A 37 -15.68 -5.97 5.97
CA THR A 37 -17.14 -5.85 5.88
C THR A 37 -17.75 -7.08 5.19
N GLY A 38 -17.21 -7.51 4.06
CA GLY A 38 -17.64 -8.73 3.37
C GLY A 38 -17.52 -9.99 4.25
N ILE A 39 -16.41 -10.13 4.98
CA ILE A 39 -16.19 -11.22 5.93
C ILE A 39 -17.22 -11.16 7.06
N ALA A 40 -17.52 -9.97 7.58
CA ALA A 40 -18.54 -9.80 8.62
C ALA A 40 -19.93 -10.20 8.11
N PHE A 41 -20.32 -9.76 6.91
CA PHE A 41 -21.60 -10.15 6.29
C PHE A 41 -21.70 -11.68 6.17
N LYS A 42 -20.63 -12.35 5.71
CA LYS A 42 -20.58 -13.82 5.62
C LYS A 42 -20.67 -14.47 7.00
N LYS A 43 -19.91 -13.96 7.97
CA LYS A 43 -19.85 -14.51 9.33
C LYS A 43 -21.17 -14.39 10.09
N PHE A 44 -21.90 -13.29 9.91
CA PHE A 44 -23.18 -13.04 10.55
C PHE A 44 -24.39 -13.43 9.68
N THR A 45 -24.15 -14.12 8.55
CA THR A 45 -25.21 -14.61 7.63
C THR A 45 -26.18 -13.51 7.19
N TRP A 46 -25.68 -12.29 6.99
CA TRP A 46 -26.50 -11.16 6.52
C TRP A 46 -27.01 -11.41 5.09
N PRO A 47 -28.09 -10.73 4.65
CA PRO A 47 -28.57 -10.84 3.28
C PRO A 47 -27.44 -10.56 2.27
N LEU A 48 -27.48 -11.26 1.13
CA LEU A 48 -26.52 -11.10 0.02
C LEU A 48 -25.06 -11.43 0.35
N HIS A 49 -24.77 -12.07 1.50
CA HIS A 49 -23.38 -12.34 1.92
C HIS A 49 -22.56 -13.16 0.92
N ASP A 50 -23.20 -14.08 0.18
CA ASP A 50 -22.56 -14.89 -0.86
C ASP A 50 -22.10 -14.09 -2.08
N TRP A 51 -22.68 -12.91 -2.29
CA TRP A 51 -22.28 -11.98 -3.36
C TRP A 51 -21.32 -10.90 -2.83
N ILE A 52 -21.56 -10.39 -1.63
CA ILE A 52 -20.80 -9.27 -1.05
C ILE A 52 -19.37 -9.68 -0.72
N LEU A 53 -19.14 -10.86 -0.12
CA LEU A 53 -17.78 -11.28 0.23
C LEU A 53 -16.88 -11.47 -1.01
N PRO A 54 -17.26 -12.23 -2.05
CA PRO A 54 -16.43 -12.36 -3.25
C PRO A 54 -16.18 -11.04 -3.97
N LEU A 55 -17.18 -10.15 -4.04
CA LEU A 55 -17.03 -8.84 -4.65
C LEU A 55 -16.03 -7.96 -3.88
N ALA A 56 -16.19 -7.87 -2.56
CA ALA A 56 -15.29 -7.13 -1.69
C ALA A 56 -13.85 -7.68 -1.73
N GLY A 57 -13.71 -9.01 -1.70
CA GLY A 57 -12.42 -9.68 -1.83
C GLY A 57 -11.74 -9.44 -3.17
N SER A 58 -12.50 -9.48 -4.27
CA SER A 58 -11.97 -9.21 -5.61
C SER A 58 -11.50 -7.75 -5.75
N PHE A 59 -12.29 -6.81 -5.23
CA PHE A 59 -11.93 -5.39 -5.24
C PHE A 59 -10.69 -5.11 -4.39
N HIS A 60 -10.64 -5.65 -3.17
CA HIS A 60 -9.46 -5.55 -2.31
C HIS A 60 -8.22 -6.16 -2.97
N GLY A 61 -8.32 -7.38 -3.52
CA GLY A 61 -7.19 -8.03 -4.18
C GLY A 61 -6.64 -7.22 -5.36
N LEU A 62 -7.52 -6.62 -6.17
CA LEU A 62 -7.12 -5.74 -7.26
C LEU A 62 -6.38 -4.49 -6.75
N VAL A 63 -6.93 -3.83 -5.73
CA VAL A 63 -6.31 -2.66 -5.09
C VAL A 63 -4.95 -3.03 -4.49
N PHE A 64 -4.85 -4.20 -3.86
CA PHE A 64 -3.63 -4.69 -3.26
C PHE A 64 -2.54 -4.96 -4.32
N ILE A 65 -2.89 -5.52 -5.48
CA ILE A 65 -1.94 -5.67 -6.59
C ILE A 65 -1.42 -4.31 -7.05
N PHE A 66 -2.29 -3.31 -7.20
CA PHE A 66 -1.85 -1.95 -7.54
C PHE A 66 -0.96 -1.34 -6.44
N TYR A 67 -1.26 -1.60 -5.17
CA TYR A 67 -0.42 -1.19 -4.05
C TYR A 67 0.99 -1.77 -4.16
N VAL A 68 1.11 -3.08 -4.35
CA VAL A 68 2.40 -3.78 -4.52
C VAL A 68 3.18 -3.18 -5.68
N LEU A 69 2.56 -3.00 -6.84
CA LEU A 69 3.22 -2.42 -8.01
C LEU A 69 3.70 -0.98 -7.75
N ILE A 70 2.85 -0.15 -7.15
CA ILE A 70 3.21 1.23 -6.80
C ILE A 70 4.38 1.24 -5.82
N VAL A 71 4.39 0.40 -4.78
CA VAL A 71 5.49 0.32 -3.81
C VAL A 71 6.77 -0.17 -4.47
N LEU A 72 6.69 -1.19 -5.33
CA LEU A 72 7.80 -1.73 -6.12
C LEU A 72 8.49 -0.66 -6.96
N PHE A 73 7.75 0.26 -7.59
CA PHE A 73 8.37 1.31 -8.40
C PHE A 73 8.72 2.57 -7.58
N ALA A 74 7.83 3.00 -6.69
CA ALA A 74 7.99 4.26 -5.96
C ALA A 74 9.12 4.19 -4.92
N HIS A 75 9.45 3.02 -4.36
CA HIS A 75 10.51 2.92 -3.36
C HIS A 75 11.90 3.35 -3.89
N ARG A 76 12.15 3.15 -5.19
CA ARG A 76 13.39 3.58 -5.87
C ARG A 76 13.47 5.09 -5.99
N SER A 77 12.43 5.73 -6.52
CA SER A 77 12.30 7.19 -6.62
C SER A 77 12.35 7.89 -5.26
N MET A 78 11.92 7.22 -4.19
CA MET A 78 12.01 7.73 -2.81
C MET A 78 13.33 7.39 -2.11
N LYS A 79 14.25 6.69 -2.78
CA LYS A 79 15.54 6.22 -2.26
C LYS A 79 15.39 5.45 -0.93
N TRP A 80 14.32 4.67 -0.80
CA TRP A 80 14.12 3.84 0.37
C TRP A 80 15.18 2.75 0.44
N ARG A 81 15.73 2.51 1.63
CA ARG A 81 16.49 1.28 1.89
C ARG A 81 15.58 0.08 1.61
N PHE A 82 16.12 -0.98 1.02
CA PHE A 82 15.37 -2.19 0.69
C PHE A 82 14.52 -2.75 1.85
N ARG A 83 14.99 -2.61 3.10
CA ARG A 83 14.21 -2.96 4.30
C ARG A 83 12.86 -2.25 4.40
N HIS A 84 12.77 -0.97 4.02
CA HIS A 84 11.50 -0.23 4.06
C HIS A 84 10.53 -0.71 2.97
N PHE A 85 11.04 -1.10 1.79
CA PHE A 85 10.25 -1.76 0.76
C PHE A 85 9.65 -3.07 1.31
N VAL A 86 10.48 -3.97 1.85
CA VAL A 86 10.01 -5.25 2.41
C VAL A 86 8.99 -5.03 3.54
N ILE A 87 9.23 -4.06 4.43
CA ILE A 87 8.28 -3.74 5.51
C ILE A 87 6.95 -3.23 4.93
N ALA A 88 6.96 -2.40 3.89
CA ALA A 88 5.75 -1.91 3.25
C ALA A 88 4.91 -3.06 2.66
N GLU A 89 5.56 -3.98 1.93
CA GLU A 89 4.91 -5.16 1.34
C GLU A 89 4.31 -6.08 2.42
N VAL A 90 5.09 -6.39 3.47
CA VAL A 90 4.62 -7.23 4.58
C VAL A 90 3.45 -6.56 5.31
N LEU A 91 3.54 -5.27 5.62
CA LEU A 91 2.47 -4.55 6.29
C LEU A 91 1.23 -4.34 5.40
N GLY A 92 1.38 -4.26 4.08
CA GLY A 92 0.25 -4.18 3.15
C GLY A 92 -0.68 -5.39 3.25
N ASN A 93 -0.14 -6.57 3.54
CA ASN A 93 -0.91 -7.80 3.77
C ASN A 93 -1.63 -7.85 5.13
N ILE A 94 -1.40 -6.87 6.01
CA ILE A 94 -2.05 -6.78 7.31
C ILE A 94 -3.12 -5.69 7.22
N PRO A 95 -4.35 -5.91 7.73
CA PRO A 95 -5.38 -4.87 7.78
C PRO A 95 -4.84 -3.52 8.26
N PHE A 96 -4.99 -2.50 7.42
CA PHE A 96 -4.56 -1.12 7.67
C PHE A 96 -3.04 -0.91 7.83
N GLY A 97 -2.22 -1.96 7.65
CA GLY A 97 -0.77 -1.88 7.83
C GLY A 97 -0.10 -0.93 6.83
N ALA A 98 -0.60 -0.86 5.59
CA ALA A 98 -0.15 0.14 4.60
C ALA A 98 -0.26 1.58 5.13
N LEU A 99 -1.37 1.93 5.78
CA LEU A 99 -1.59 3.26 6.38
C LEU A 99 -0.71 3.50 7.60
N VAL A 100 -0.54 2.49 8.46
CA VAL A 100 0.38 2.58 9.61
C VAL A 100 1.81 2.84 9.13
N PHE A 101 2.24 2.14 8.07
CA PHE A 101 3.55 2.34 7.47
C PHE A 101 3.71 3.72 6.84
N GLU A 102 2.71 4.21 6.09
CA GLU A 102 2.71 5.57 5.53
C GLU A 102 2.92 6.62 6.64
N ARG A 103 2.15 6.50 7.74
CA ARG A 103 2.25 7.41 8.89
C ARG A 103 3.59 7.32 9.62
N TYR A 104 4.22 6.15 9.63
CA TYR A 104 5.56 5.97 10.17
C TYR A 104 6.62 6.71 9.33
N ILE A 105 6.55 6.57 8.00
CA ILE A 105 7.52 7.19 7.09
C ILE A 105 7.37 8.71 7.03
N ILE A 106 6.14 9.25 7.03
CA ILE A 106 5.92 10.70 6.99
C ILE A 106 6.49 11.40 8.24
N LYS A 107 6.34 10.78 9.42
CA LYS A 107 6.92 11.29 10.67
C LYS A 107 8.44 11.36 10.58
N LYS A 108 9.08 10.33 10.02
CA LYS A 108 10.54 10.36 9.77
C LYS A 108 10.93 11.50 8.85
N ARG A 109 10.23 11.68 7.72
CA ARG A 109 10.49 12.78 6.77
C ARG A 109 10.38 14.16 7.42
N GLN A 110 9.33 14.41 8.21
CA GLN A 110 9.14 15.69 8.90
C GLN A 110 10.20 15.98 9.97
N SER A 111 10.65 14.95 10.69
CA SER A 111 11.69 15.11 11.73
C SER A 111 13.04 15.53 11.16
N LEU A 112 13.37 15.10 9.94
CA LEU A 112 14.58 15.49 9.22
C LEU A 112 14.50 16.96 8.77
N SER A 113 13.34 17.39 8.27
CA SER A 113 13.15 18.78 7.82
C SER A 113 13.15 19.81 8.94
N ARG A 114 12.84 19.42 10.20
CA ARG A 114 12.86 20.32 11.37
C ARG A 114 14.24 20.47 12.02
N ARG A 115 15.23 19.69 11.59
CA ARG A 115 16.59 19.65 12.16
C ARG A 115 17.63 20.43 11.33
N ILE A 116 17.20 21.01 10.22
CA ILE A 116 17.97 21.86 9.31
C ILE A 116 17.32 23.23 9.34
#